data_AF-A0A8E2F524-F1
#
_entry.id   AF-A0A8E2F524-F1
#
_cell.length_a   1.000
_cell.length_b   1.000
_cell.length_c   1.000
_cell.angle_alpha   90.00
_cell.angle_beta   90.00
_cell.angle_gamma   90.00
#
_symmetry.space_group_name_H-M   'P 1'
#
loop_
_entity.id
_entity.type
_entity.pdbx_description
1 polymer ?
#
loop_
_entity_poly.entity_id
_entity_poly.type
_entity_poly.pdbx_seq_one_letter_code
_entity_poly.pdbx_strand_id
1 'polypeptide(L)'
;MRKQLQFATHKMKLSTLLPAFLFITSSTSYPYGWGLPSHNKPVFTLTNITYTSEIIYSTPAHLAVANGRIEFNLTNSAVPYITHCNAESEWLYDFFYGNIVYTCDAPTGEGIAEDASANFTFSKPAGTFEVNQTWSELRQGYDHPAFMLFGTGSGNATMNCETSYWQNTNWTLGQLYSITTENCKPANLTITPTVFPLHK
;
A
#
# COMPACT_ATOMS: atom_id res chain seq x y z
N MET A 1 56.37 -65.54 68.04
CA MET A 1 57.36 -65.23 66.99
C MET A 1 56.87 -64.04 66.17
N ARG A 2 57.81 -63.14 65.85
CA ARG A 2 57.69 -61.87 65.12
C ARG A 2 56.71 -61.89 63.94
N LYS A 3 56.00 -60.78 63.73
CA LYS A 3 56.27 -59.86 62.61
C LYS A 3 55.66 -58.48 62.87
N GLN A 4 56.57 -57.50 62.92
CA GLN A 4 56.31 -56.07 62.80
C GLN A 4 55.91 -55.76 61.36
N LEU A 5 54.91 -54.90 61.16
CA LEU A 5 54.74 -54.12 59.93
C LEU A 5 54.47 -52.67 60.34
N GLN A 6 55.50 -51.83 60.15
CA GLN A 6 55.34 -50.39 59.94
C GLN A 6 54.95 -50.17 58.48
N PHE A 7 54.23 -49.08 58.16
CA PHE A 7 54.48 -48.15 57.04
C PHE A 7 53.41 -47.05 57.11
N ALA A 8 53.84 -45.83 57.45
CA ALA A 8 53.98 -44.68 56.54
C ALA A 8 52.71 -43.83 56.42
N THR A 9 52.71 -42.74 57.18
CA THR A 9 51.83 -41.59 57.04
C THR A 9 52.13 -40.84 55.75
N HIS A 10 51.15 -40.74 54.84
CA HIS A 10 51.17 -39.78 53.75
C HIS A 10 50.12 -38.69 53.99
N LYS A 11 50.61 -37.47 54.20
CA LYS A 11 49.80 -36.24 54.18
C LYS A 11 49.38 -35.99 52.73
N MET A 12 48.13 -36.29 52.40
CA MET A 12 47.54 -35.84 51.14
C MET A 12 46.97 -34.42 51.33
N LYS A 13 47.56 -33.47 50.59
CA LYS A 13 47.10 -32.10 50.44
C LYS A 13 45.70 -32.11 49.80
N LEU A 14 44.74 -31.51 50.49
CA LEU A 14 43.42 -31.17 49.97
C LEU A 14 43.58 -29.97 49.03
N SER A 15 43.64 -30.22 47.72
CA SER A 15 43.61 -29.19 46.69
C SER A 15 42.23 -29.19 46.06
N THR A 16 41.39 -28.27 46.53
CA THR A 16 40.10 -27.93 45.95
C THR A 16 40.28 -27.42 44.52
N LEU A 17 39.93 -28.24 43.54
CA LEU A 17 39.66 -27.81 42.17
C LEU A 17 38.14 -27.74 42.02
N LEU A 18 37.59 -26.52 42.12
CA LEU A 18 36.24 -26.25 41.61
C LEU A 18 36.25 -26.52 40.10
N PRO A 19 35.37 -27.39 39.56
CA PRO A 19 35.08 -27.35 38.15
C PRO A 19 34.33 -26.05 37.88
N ALA A 20 34.99 -25.09 37.24
CA ALA A 20 34.30 -24.03 36.54
C ALA A 20 33.52 -24.71 35.39
N PHE A 21 32.28 -25.11 35.68
CA PHE A 21 31.30 -25.42 34.65
C PHE A 21 31.07 -24.11 33.88
N LEU A 22 31.81 -23.95 32.79
CA LEU A 22 31.39 -23.10 31.70
C LEU A 22 30.10 -23.72 31.18
N PHE A 23 28.96 -23.22 31.68
CA PHE A 23 27.74 -23.27 30.91
C PHE A 23 28.02 -22.50 29.62
N ILE A 24 28.46 -23.21 28.59
CA ILE A 24 28.22 -22.77 27.22
C ILE A 24 26.71 -22.81 27.11
N THR A 25 26.08 -21.69 27.49
CA THR A 25 24.76 -21.40 26.98
C THR A 25 24.98 -21.27 25.49
N SER A 26 24.69 -22.34 24.76
CA SER A 26 24.40 -22.26 23.36
C SER A 26 23.16 -21.38 23.28
N SER A 27 23.37 -20.06 23.27
CA SER A 27 22.38 -19.17 22.72
C SER A 27 22.28 -19.57 21.26
N THR A 28 21.36 -20.49 20.97
CA THR A 28 20.66 -20.45 19.70
C THR A 28 19.93 -19.11 19.73
N SER A 29 20.65 -18.04 19.39
CA SER A 29 20.01 -16.85 18.87
C SER A 29 19.32 -17.34 17.60
N TYR A 30 18.06 -17.76 17.77
CA TYR A 30 17.13 -17.71 16.66
C TYR A 30 17.26 -16.28 16.15
N PRO A 31 17.69 -16.07 14.89
CA PRO A 31 17.56 -14.77 14.30
C PRO A 31 16.05 -14.58 14.10
N TYR A 32 15.34 -14.18 15.14
CA TYR A 32 14.22 -13.25 15.01
C TYR A 32 14.78 -11.89 14.61
N GLY A 33 15.55 -11.89 13.51
CA GLY A 33 15.67 -10.72 12.67
C GLY A 33 14.35 -10.64 11.96
N TRP A 34 13.56 -9.63 12.30
CA TRP A 34 12.42 -9.16 11.51
C TRP A 34 12.89 -8.57 10.17
N GLY A 35 13.77 -9.29 9.47
CA GLY A 35 14.16 -9.00 8.11
C GLY A 35 13.01 -9.41 7.21
N LEU A 36 12.24 -8.41 6.79
CA LEU A 36 11.27 -8.52 5.70
C LEU A 36 11.96 -9.23 4.51
N PRO A 37 11.47 -10.37 4.01
CA PRO A 37 12.06 -11.05 2.86
C PRO A 37 11.57 -10.44 1.53
N SER A 38 12.01 -9.23 1.22
CA SER A 38 12.25 -8.79 -0.16
C SER A 38 13.34 -7.74 -0.16
N HIS A 39 14.45 -8.01 -0.85
CA HIS A 39 15.57 -7.08 -1.03
C HIS A 39 15.17 -5.80 -1.81
N ASN A 40 13.96 -5.77 -2.37
CA ASN A 40 13.42 -4.64 -3.11
C ASN A 40 12.26 -4.01 -2.35
N LYS A 41 12.39 -2.71 -2.09
CA LYS A 41 11.30 -1.89 -1.53
C LYS A 41 10.10 -1.96 -2.48
N PRO A 42 8.88 -2.22 -2.00
CA PRO A 42 7.68 -2.18 -2.82
C PRO A 42 7.55 -0.83 -3.53
N VAL A 43 6.97 -0.86 -4.73
CA VAL A 43 6.71 0.31 -5.56
C VAL A 43 5.26 0.22 -6.03
N PHE A 44 4.49 1.27 -5.79
CA PHE A 44 3.15 1.40 -6.34
C PHE A 44 3.23 2.13 -7.67
N THR A 45 2.58 1.60 -8.71
CA THR A 45 2.48 2.26 -10.01
C THR A 45 1.03 2.37 -10.41
N LEU A 46 0.57 3.61 -10.58
CA LEU A 46 -0.74 3.94 -11.12
C LEU A 46 -0.55 4.14 -12.62
N THR A 47 -1.26 3.35 -13.41
CA THR A 47 -1.18 3.38 -14.87
C THR A 47 -2.53 3.71 -15.47
N ASN A 48 -2.51 4.34 -16.65
CA ASN A 48 -3.71 4.76 -17.37
C ASN A 48 -4.64 5.61 -16.50
N ILE A 49 -4.07 6.58 -15.78
CA ILE A 49 -4.85 7.56 -15.01
C ILE A 49 -5.65 8.40 -16.00
N THR A 50 -6.95 8.22 -16.06
CA THR A 50 -7.87 8.99 -16.90
C THR A 50 -8.85 9.76 -16.03
N TYR A 51 -8.98 11.05 -16.34
CA TYR A 51 -9.94 11.94 -15.70
C TYR A 51 -10.85 12.52 -16.78
N THR A 52 -12.16 12.49 -16.50
CA THR A 52 -13.17 13.18 -17.31
C THR A 52 -14.13 13.94 -16.40
N SER A 53 -14.63 15.06 -16.88
CA SER A 53 -15.75 15.73 -16.23
C SER A 53 -16.66 16.45 -17.22
N GLU A 54 -17.91 16.64 -16.81
CA GLU A 54 -18.93 17.35 -17.55
C GLU A 54 -19.78 18.18 -16.59
N ILE A 55 -20.06 19.43 -16.97
CA ILE A 55 -20.99 20.32 -16.28
C ILE A 55 -21.98 20.85 -17.30
N ILE A 56 -23.26 20.55 -17.09
CA ILE A 56 -24.37 20.93 -17.98
C ILE A 56 -25.29 21.91 -17.24
N TYR A 57 -25.46 23.10 -17.81
CA TYR A 57 -26.48 24.06 -17.40
C TYR A 57 -27.65 24.01 -18.37
N SER A 58 -28.84 23.71 -17.87
CA SER A 58 -30.09 23.82 -18.64
C SER A 58 -30.68 25.24 -18.61
N THR A 59 -30.26 26.06 -17.64
CA THR A 59 -30.61 27.48 -17.54
C THR A 59 -29.41 28.29 -17.02
N PRO A 60 -29.37 29.62 -17.21
CA PRO A 60 -28.26 30.45 -16.71
C PRO A 60 -28.14 30.56 -15.18
N ALA A 61 -29.21 30.28 -14.42
CA ALA A 61 -29.31 30.65 -13.00
C ALA A 61 -29.63 29.48 -12.05
N HIS A 62 -29.78 28.25 -12.56
CA HIS A 62 -30.03 27.06 -11.74
C HIS A 62 -28.80 26.17 -11.57
N LEU A 63 -28.91 25.24 -10.62
CA LEU A 63 -27.93 24.18 -10.40
C LEU A 63 -27.67 23.42 -11.70
N ALA A 64 -26.39 23.26 -12.04
CA ALA A 64 -25.97 22.39 -13.12
C ALA A 64 -26.05 20.92 -12.70
N VAL A 65 -26.17 20.06 -13.71
CA VAL A 65 -25.81 18.65 -13.57
C VAL A 65 -24.31 18.57 -13.77
N ALA A 66 -23.58 18.03 -12.79
CA ALA A 66 -22.14 17.91 -12.83
C ALA A 66 -21.75 16.48 -12.56
N ASN A 67 -20.85 15.92 -13.38
CA ASN A 67 -20.30 14.58 -13.20
C ASN A 67 -18.79 14.61 -13.45
N GLY A 68 -18.04 13.95 -12.59
CA GLY A 68 -16.60 13.77 -12.74
C GLY A 68 -16.22 12.34 -12.45
N ARG A 69 -15.27 11.80 -13.20
CA ARG A 69 -14.78 10.43 -13.07
C ARG A 69 -13.26 10.41 -13.12
N ILE A 70 -12.68 9.59 -12.25
CA ILE A 70 -11.26 9.24 -12.27
C ILE A 70 -11.14 7.72 -12.23
N GLU A 71 -10.23 7.17 -13.02
CA GLU A 71 -9.93 5.73 -12.99
C GLU A 71 -8.46 5.47 -13.32
N PHE A 72 -7.92 4.36 -12.82
CA PHE A 72 -6.56 3.89 -13.08
C PHE A 72 -6.40 2.42 -12.70
N ASN A 73 -5.28 1.84 -13.13
CA ASN A 73 -4.84 0.52 -12.67
C ASN A 73 -3.67 0.67 -11.69
N LEU A 74 -3.80 0.11 -10.50
CA LEU A 74 -2.76 0.03 -9.48
C LEU A 74 -2.00 -1.29 -9.61
N THR A 75 -0.69 -1.20 -9.72
CA THR A 75 0.23 -2.33 -9.56
C THR A 75 1.15 -2.09 -8.36
N ASN A 76 1.51 -3.18 -7.69
CA ASN A 76 2.46 -3.17 -6.59
C ASN A 76 3.52 -4.23 -6.87
N SER A 77 4.79 -3.83 -6.92
CA SER A 77 5.91 -4.73 -7.24
C SER A 77 6.08 -5.91 -6.27
N ALA A 78 5.43 -5.88 -5.10
CA ALA A 78 5.45 -6.98 -4.14
C ALA A 78 4.42 -8.08 -4.43
N VAL A 79 3.49 -7.89 -5.38
CA VAL A 79 2.43 -8.84 -5.71
C VAL A 79 2.20 -8.94 -7.22
N PRO A 80 1.75 -10.10 -7.73
CA PRO A 80 1.62 -10.32 -9.17
C PRO A 80 0.31 -9.82 -9.80
N TYR A 81 -0.64 -9.31 -9.00
CA TYR A 81 -1.96 -8.89 -9.46
C TYR A 81 -2.06 -7.38 -9.71
N ILE A 82 -3.07 -7.00 -10.49
CA ILE A 82 -3.45 -5.61 -10.78
C ILE A 82 -4.77 -5.33 -10.06
N THR A 83 -4.89 -4.14 -9.47
CA THR A 83 -6.13 -3.66 -8.85
C THR A 83 -6.69 -2.50 -9.65
N HIS A 84 -7.94 -2.59 -10.11
CA HIS A 84 -8.61 -1.47 -10.78
C HIS A 84 -9.20 -0.52 -9.73
N CYS A 85 -9.01 0.78 -9.92
CA CYS A 85 -9.50 1.82 -9.01
C CYS A 85 -10.28 2.85 -9.82
N ASN A 86 -11.49 3.19 -9.37
CA ASN A 86 -12.28 4.27 -9.96
C ASN A 86 -13.05 5.03 -8.87
N ALA A 87 -13.46 6.25 -9.22
CA ALA A 87 -14.37 7.05 -8.41
C ALA A 87 -15.18 8.00 -9.29
N GLU A 88 -16.40 8.29 -8.85
CA GLU A 88 -17.32 9.25 -9.47
C GLU A 88 -17.70 10.32 -8.45
N SER A 89 -18.00 11.52 -8.93
CA SER A 89 -18.39 12.67 -8.10
C SER A 89 -19.35 13.59 -8.83
N GLU A 90 -20.26 14.20 -8.08
CA GLU A 90 -21.26 15.14 -8.57
C GLU A 90 -21.05 16.56 -8.01
N TRP A 91 -19.85 16.85 -7.50
CA TRP A 91 -19.53 18.15 -6.89
C TRP A 91 -19.30 19.23 -7.96
N LEU A 92 -19.86 20.43 -7.75
CA LEU A 92 -19.97 21.49 -8.78
C LEU A 92 -18.73 22.36 -9.00
N TYR A 93 -17.81 22.42 -8.04
CA TYR A 93 -16.65 23.33 -8.09
C TYR A 93 -15.38 22.57 -8.46
N ASP A 94 -15.05 21.54 -7.69
CA ASP A 94 -14.11 20.50 -8.06
C ASP A 94 -14.71 19.15 -7.73
N PHE A 95 -14.47 18.16 -8.57
CA PHE A 95 -15.01 16.83 -8.39
C PHE A 95 -14.30 16.04 -7.29
N PHE A 96 -13.00 16.29 -7.09
CA PHE A 96 -12.17 15.52 -6.17
C PHE A 96 -11.23 16.45 -5.38
N TYR A 97 -11.38 16.50 -4.06
CA TYR A 97 -10.60 17.36 -3.17
C TYR A 97 -9.57 16.61 -2.31
N GLY A 98 -9.44 15.30 -2.46
CA GLY A 98 -8.49 14.48 -1.71
C GLY A 98 -8.94 14.10 -0.29
N ASN A 99 -10.17 14.43 0.10
CA ASN A 99 -10.71 14.17 1.44
C ASN A 99 -11.63 12.93 1.52
N ILE A 100 -12.03 12.38 0.37
CA ILE A 100 -12.85 11.17 0.29
C ILE A 100 -11.95 10.00 -0.05
N VAL A 101 -12.07 8.93 0.74
CA VAL A 101 -11.40 7.65 0.51
C VAL A 101 -12.30 6.78 -0.37
N TYR A 102 -11.78 6.39 -1.53
CA TYR A 102 -12.45 5.53 -2.48
C TYR A 102 -11.85 4.14 -2.45
N THR A 103 -12.71 3.12 -2.36
CA THR A 103 -12.30 1.71 -2.37
C THR A 103 -12.08 1.26 -3.81
N CYS A 104 -10.93 0.65 -4.08
CA CYS A 104 -10.68 -0.01 -5.36
C CYS A 104 -11.41 -1.35 -5.44
N ASP A 105 -11.52 -1.91 -6.64
CA ASP A 105 -12.09 -3.23 -6.83
C ASP A 105 -11.26 -4.29 -6.08
N ALA A 106 -11.91 -5.38 -5.68
CA ALA A 106 -11.19 -6.51 -5.11
C ALA A 106 -10.20 -7.04 -6.16
N PRO A 107 -8.92 -7.26 -5.80
CA PRO A 107 -7.96 -7.78 -6.76
C PRO A 107 -8.38 -9.18 -7.21
N THR A 108 -8.19 -9.48 -8.49
CA THR A 108 -8.55 -10.79 -9.08
C THR A 108 -7.32 -11.54 -9.56
N GLY A 109 -7.21 -12.84 -9.26
CA GLY A 109 -6.06 -13.67 -9.64
C GLY A 109 -5.67 -14.70 -8.58
N GLU A 110 -4.71 -15.57 -8.92
CA GLU A 110 -4.13 -16.55 -8.00
C GLU A 110 -3.14 -15.88 -7.02
N GLY A 111 -3.01 -16.42 -5.81
CA GLY A 111 -2.08 -15.90 -4.79
C GLY A 111 -2.55 -14.64 -4.07
N ILE A 112 -3.84 -14.30 -4.20
CA ILE A 112 -4.45 -13.16 -3.52
C ILE A 112 -4.89 -13.57 -2.11
N ALA A 113 -4.49 -12.78 -1.12
CA ALA A 113 -4.96 -12.95 0.24
C ALA A 113 -6.42 -12.49 0.36
N GLU A 114 -7.21 -13.20 1.16
CA GLU A 114 -8.63 -12.86 1.40
C GLU A 114 -8.81 -11.42 1.91
N ASP A 115 -7.83 -10.89 2.65
CA ASP A 115 -7.85 -9.53 3.21
C ASP A 115 -7.14 -8.48 2.32
N ALA A 116 -6.71 -8.85 1.10
CA ALA A 116 -6.04 -7.92 0.19
C ALA A 116 -7.04 -6.87 -0.32
N SER A 117 -6.72 -5.59 -0.08
CA SER A 117 -7.57 -4.47 -0.47
C SER A 117 -6.72 -3.24 -0.80
N ALA A 118 -7.27 -2.37 -1.64
CA ALA A 118 -6.68 -1.06 -1.92
C ALA A 118 -7.72 0.05 -1.82
N ASN A 119 -7.27 1.23 -1.42
CA ASN A 119 -8.07 2.45 -1.48
C ASN A 119 -7.18 3.64 -1.86
N PHE A 120 -7.82 4.71 -2.32
CA PHE A 120 -7.13 5.92 -2.72
C PHE A 120 -7.93 7.17 -2.39
N THR A 121 -7.22 8.29 -2.30
CA THR A 121 -7.79 9.64 -2.39
C THR A 121 -7.20 10.32 -3.63
N PHE A 122 -7.96 11.26 -4.19
CA PHE A 122 -7.51 12.07 -5.32
C PHE A 122 -7.91 13.53 -5.14
N SER A 123 -6.99 14.44 -5.38
CA SER A 123 -7.21 15.90 -5.41
C SER A 123 -6.93 16.43 -6.82
N LYS A 124 -7.97 16.87 -7.53
CA LYS A 124 -7.86 17.43 -8.88
C LYS A 124 -7.07 18.75 -8.91
N PRO A 125 -7.28 19.71 -7.99
CA PRO A 125 -6.51 20.96 -8.01
C PRO A 125 -5.00 20.76 -7.84
N ALA A 126 -4.60 19.78 -7.02
CA ALA A 126 -3.19 19.50 -6.75
C ALA A 126 -2.60 18.38 -7.62
N GLY A 127 -3.43 17.62 -8.32
CA GLY A 127 -3.04 16.40 -9.03
C GLY A 127 -2.52 15.30 -8.09
N THR A 128 -2.88 15.35 -6.81
CA THR A 128 -2.31 14.49 -5.76
C THR A 128 -3.12 13.23 -5.58
N PHE A 129 -2.43 12.09 -5.52
CA PHE A 129 -2.96 10.79 -5.13
C PHE A 129 -2.36 10.39 -3.79
N GLU A 130 -3.19 9.83 -2.92
CA GLU A 130 -2.74 9.01 -1.80
C GLU A 130 -3.30 7.61 -1.99
N VAL A 131 -2.46 6.59 -1.84
CA VAL A 131 -2.83 5.20 -2.08
C VAL A 131 -2.43 4.36 -0.89
N ASN A 132 -3.39 3.56 -0.43
CA ASN A 132 -3.19 2.54 0.57
C ASN A 132 -3.46 1.17 -0.04
N GLN A 133 -2.63 0.19 0.30
CA GLN A 133 -2.87 -1.19 -0.08
C GLN A 133 -2.49 -2.13 1.06
N THR A 134 -3.29 -3.17 1.25
CA THR A 134 -2.95 -4.33 2.06
C THR A 134 -2.70 -5.53 1.17
N TRP A 135 -1.67 -6.30 1.49
CA TRP A 135 -1.34 -7.53 0.78
C TRP A 135 -0.65 -8.53 1.69
N SER A 136 -0.61 -9.80 1.27
CA SER A 136 0.21 -10.81 1.93
C SER A 136 1.56 -10.95 1.27
N GLU A 137 2.60 -11.16 2.06
CA GLU A 137 3.89 -11.62 1.55
C GLU A 137 3.92 -13.15 1.53
N LEU A 138 4.05 -13.72 0.33
CA LEU A 138 4.26 -15.15 0.16
C LEU A 138 5.73 -15.45 0.45
N ARG A 139 6.00 -16.34 1.42
CA ARG A 139 7.34 -16.90 1.58
C ARG A 139 7.56 -17.97 0.54
N GLN A 140 8.66 -17.86 -0.20
CA GLN A 140 9.08 -18.90 -1.13
C GLN A 140 9.20 -20.25 -0.39
N GLY A 141 8.44 -21.25 -0.83
CA GLY A 141 8.39 -22.59 -0.21
C GLY A 141 7.35 -22.78 0.90
N TYR A 142 6.41 -21.85 1.09
CA TYR A 142 5.25 -22.00 1.98
C TYR A 142 3.94 -21.81 1.23
N ASP A 143 2.95 -22.66 1.50
CA ASP A 143 1.61 -22.61 0.90
C ASP A 143 0.66 -21.59 1.56
N HIS A 144 1.16 -20.85 2.56
CA HIS A 144 0.36 -19.89 3.33
C HIS A 144 1.09 -18.54 3.47
N PRO A 145 0.35 -17.42 3.50
CA PRO A 145 0.94 -16.09 3.67
C PRO A 145 1.64 -15.98 5.03
N ALA A 146 2.86 -15.45 5.02
CA ALA A 146 3.68 -15.40 6.24
C ALA A 146 3.23 -14.29 7.20
N PHE A 147 2.75 -13.17 6.64
CA PHE A 147 2.16 -12.05 7.37
C PHE A 147 1.48 -11.08 6.38
N MET A 148 0.57 -10.27 6.91
CA MET A 148 -0.07 -9.17 6.18
C MET A 148 0.80 -7.91 6.26
N LEU A 149 0.85 -7.17 5.16
CA LEU A 149 1.53 -5.89 5.04
C LEU A 149 0.52 -4.81 4.68
N PHE A 150 0.80 -3.59 5.16
CA PHE A 150 0.10 -2.37 4.80
C PHE A 150 1.09 -1.38 4.22
N GLY A 151 0.84 -0.89 3.03
CA GLY A 151 1.62 0.14 2.37
C GLY A 151 0.78 1.39 2.13
N THR A 152 1.35 2.54 2.44
CA THR A 152 0.75 3.86 2.15
C THR A 152 1.77 4.74 1.46
N GLY A 153 1.33 5.52 0.48
CA GLY A 153 2.19 6.50 -0.18
C GLY A 153 1.38 7.55 -0.94
N SER A 154 2.05 8.65 -1.28
CA SER A 154 1.45 9.73 -2.04
C SER A 154 2.37 10.23 -3.16
N GLY A 155 1.77 10.88 -4.15
CA GLY A 155 2.48 11.48 -5.27
C GLY A 155 1.57 12.32 -6.14
N ASN A 156 2.16 13.08 -7.07
CA ASN A 156 1.41 13.95 -7.95
C ASN A 156 1.54 13.47 -9.40
N ALA A 157 0.40 13.32 -10.08
CA ALA A 157 0.36 13.04 -11.51
C ALA A 157 0.11 14.34 -12.28
N THR A 158 0.97 14.65 -13.26
CA THR A 158 0.71 15.73 -14.21
C THR A 158 -0.18 15.19 -15.32
N MET A 159 -1.46 15.56 -15.28
CA MET A 159 -2.42 15.21 -16.34
C MET A 159 -2.49 16.33 -17.37
N ASN A 160 -2.54 15.97 -18.66
CA ASN A 160 -2.71 16.93 -19.74
C ASN A 160 -4.18 16.91 -20.18
N CYS A 161 -4.91 17.99 -19.89
CA CYS A 161 -6.35 18.05 -20.02
C CYS A 161 -6.77 19.05 -21.10
N GLU A 162 -7.76 18.65 -21.88
CA GLU A 162 -8.42 19.50 -22.84
C GLU A 162 -9.81 19.85 -22.31
N THR A 163 -10.09 21.15 -22.20
CA THR A 163 -11.40 21.66 -21.82
C THR A 163 -12.11 22.19 -23.04
N SER A 164 -13.35 21.77 -23.26
CA SER A 164 -14.23 22.35 -24.25
C SER A 164 -15.41 23.05 -23.58
N TYR A 165 -15.85 24.14 -24.19
CA TYR A 165 -16.95 24.95 -23.70
C TYR A 165 -17.90 25.27 -24.85
N TRP A 166 -19.18 24.98 -24.64
CA TRP A 166 -20.26 25.34 -25.54
C TRP A 166 -21.33 26.12 -24.79
N GLN A 167 -21.90 27.14 -25.43
CA GLN A 167 -22.96 27.96 -24.86
C GLN A 167 -23.95 28.39 -25.94
N ASN A 168 -25.24 28.32 -25.61
CA ASN A 168 -26.33 28.83 -26.42
C ASN A 168 -26.63 30.30 -26.05
N THR A 169 -26.20 31.23 -26.89
CA THR A 169 -26.44 32.67 -26.69
C THR A 169 -27.88 33.11 -26.95
N ASN A 170 -28.65 32.31 -27.70
CA ASN A 170 -30.06 32.54 -28.02
C ASN A 170 -30.97 31.56 -27.27
N TRP A 171 -30.63 31.27 -26.02
CA TRP A 171 -31.31 30.26 -25.21
C TRP A 171 -32.79 30.60 -24.99
N THR A 172 -33.65 29.59 -25.11
CA THR A 172 -35.07 29.64 -24.76
C THR A 172 -35.43 28.49 -23.81
N LEU A 173 -36.53 28.65 -23.07
CA LEU A 173 -36.97 27.66 -22.08
C LEU A 173 -37.12 26.27 -22.72
N GLY A 174 -36.46 25.27 -22.13
CA GLY A 174 -36.45 23.89 -22.64
C GLY A 174 -35.21 23.50 -23.44
N GLN A 175 -34.29 24.43 -23.69
CA GLN A 175 -32.99 24.15 -24.33
C GLN A 175 -31.87 24.01 -23.30
N LEU A 176 -30.73 23.45 -23.71
CA LEU A 176 -29.50 23.54 -22.92
C LEU A 176 -28.86 24.93 -23.07
N TYR A 177 -28.36 25.46 -21.97
CA TYR A 177 -27.70 26.75 -21.91
C TYR A 177 -26.20 26.64 -22.16
N SER A 178 -25.50 25.78 -21.43
CA SER A 178 -24.07 25.56 -21.63
C SER A 178 -23.64 24.16 -21.22
N ILE A 179 -22.52 23.74 -21.80
CA ILE A 179 -21.83 22.50 -21.48
C ILE A 179 -20.34 22.81 -21.38
N THR A 180 -19.72 22.41 -20.28
CA THR A 180 -18.27 22.37 -20.12
C THR A 180 -17.86 20.93 -19.99
N THR A 181 -16.91 20.47 -20.81
CA THR A 181 -16.30 19.14 -20.65
C THR A 181 -14.81 19.27 -20.47
N GLU A 182 -14.23 18.42 -19.62
CA GLU A 182 -12.78 18.28 -19.46
C GLU A 182 -12.42 16.81 -19.70
N ASN A 183 -11.46 16.57 -20.58
CA ASN A 183 -10.94 15.22 -20.86
C ASN A 183 -9.42 15.23 -20.75
N CYS A 184 -8.88 14.44 -19.84
CA CYS A 184 -7.44 14.32 -19.68
C CYS A 184 -6.89 13.11 -20.44
N LYS A 185 -5.73 13.31 -21.08
CA LYS A 185 -4.95 12.20 -21.66
C LYS A 185 -4.45 11.28 -20.53
N PRO A 186 -4.31 9.96 -20.79
CA PRO A 186 -3.80 9.02 -19.82
C PRO A 186 -2.45 9.47 -19.24
N ALA A 187 -2.34 9.44 -17.91
CA ALA A 187 -1.10 9.70 -17.18
C ALA A 187 -0.66 8.47 -16.38
N ASN A 188 0.58 8.51 -15.88
CA ASN A 188 1.13 7.48 -15.01
C ASN A 188 1.80 8.13 -13.79
N LEU A 189 1.81 7.42 -12.67
CA LEU A 189 2.45 7.86 -11.44
C LEU A 189 3.12 6.68 -10.74
N THR A 190 4.36 6.88 -10.30
CA THR A 190 5.09 5.93 -9.46
C THR A 190 5.23 6.50 -8.05
N ILE A 191 4.87 5.70 -7.05
CA ILE A 191 4.90 6.05 -5.63
C ILE A 191 5.79 5.04 -4.91
N THR A 192 6.66 5.54 -4.03
CA THR A 192 7.41 4.68 -3.10
C THR A 192 6.65 4.63 -1.77
N PRO A 193 5.90 3.55 -1.47
CA PRO A 193 5.15 3.45 -0.24
C PRO A 193 6.04 3.27 0.99
N THR A 194 5.54 3.73 2.12
CA THR A 194 6.00 3.30 3.44
C THR A 194 5.22 2.05 3.84
N VAL A 195 5.91 1.01 4.29
CA VAL A 195 5.34 -0.33 4.52
C VAL A 195 5.43 -0.71 5.99
N PHE A 196 4.34 -1.27 6.51
CA PHE A 196 4.17 -1.68 7.89
C PHE A 196 3.69 -3.14 7.95
N PRO A 197 4.20 -3.95 8.88
CA PRO A 197 3.59 -5.24 9.20
C PRO A 197 2.25 -5.01 9.89
N LEU A 198 1.24 -5.76 9.47
CA LEU A 198 -0.04 -5.84 10.18
C LEU A 198 0.00 -7.05 11.11
N HIS A 199 -0.03 -6.79 12.42
CA HIS A 199 -0.29 -7.82 13.40
C HIS A 199 -1.79 -8.07 13.45
N LYS A 200 -2.21 -9.30 13.13
CA LYS A 200 -3.55 -9.78 13.46
C LYS A 200 -3.65 -10.07 14.95
#